data_AF-A0A3D5AQ03-F1
#
_entry.id   AF-A0A3D5AQ03-F1
#
_cell.length_a   1.000
_cell.length_b   1.000
_cell.length_c   1.000
_cell.angle_alpha   90.00
_cell.angle_beta   90.00
_cell.angle_gamma   90.00
#
_symmetry.space_group_name_H-M   'P 1'
#
loop_
_entity.id
_entity.type
_entity.pdbx_description
1 polymer ?
#
loop_
_entity_poly.entity_id
_entity_poly.type
_entity_poly.pdbx_seq_one_letter_code
_entity_poly.pdbx_strand_id
1 'polypeptide(L)'
;MTRNRTRWQLAGGIIAAPLFFTVAFAQAFAREGFDIKQHMISQLATGDLAWIQIANFVTVGILYILCAAGMRQLLSPAHGGTWGPRLIATFGAGLVAAGVFVTDPAGGYPPATVSGGPSWHGIAHGVAAMVAGLALVAAIAVFAWRFATLKEKGWAIFSAVIGMVYFALPFTNSDLGGLPLAVASLVGWGWISILATRLTFQHGAIQQPNRHPSTPAPMVSSHG
;
A
#
# COMPACT_ATOMS: atom_id res chain seq x y z
N MET A 1 -22.95 10.28 9.74
CA MET A 1 -22.27 8.95 9.83
C MET A 1 -21.10 8.77 8.84
N THR A 2 -20.94 9.60 7.80
CA THR A 2 -19.90 9.43 6.76
C THR A 2 -18.47 9.80 7.18
N ARG A 3 -18.30 10.78 8.08
CA ARG A 3 -16.98 11.33 8.50
C ARG A 3 -16.06 10.31 9.18
N ASN A 4 -16.57 9.59 10.18
CA ASN A 4 -15.79 8.59 10.89
C ASN A 4 -15.43 7.43 9.95
N ARG A 5 -16.34 7.08 9.03
CA ARG A 5 -16.12 6.02 8.05
C ARG A 5 -14.94 6.34 7.11
N THR A 6 -14.87 7.54 6.54
CA THR A 6 -13.76 7.93 5.65
C THR A 6 -12.42 7.94 6.39
N ARG A 7 -12.39 8.41 7.64
CA ARG A 7 -11.17 8.39 8.48
C ARG A 7 -10.70 6.96 8.76
N TRP A 8 -11.61 6.06 9.15
CA TRP A 8 -11.30 4.64 9.37
C TRP A 8 -10.81 3.96 8.10
N GLN A 9 -11.42 4.26 6.96
CA GLN A 9 -10.99 3.76 5.66
C GLN A 9 -9.55 4.17 5.31
N LEU A 10 -9.20 5.44 5.51
CA LEU A 10 -7.83 5.91 5.28
C LEU A 10 -6.85 5.35 6.31
N ALA A 11 -7.25 5.23 7.58
CA ALA A 11 -6.43 4.61 8.62
C ALA A 11 -6.01 3.17 8.25
N GLY A 12 -6.90 2.43 7.57
CA GLY A 12 -6.56 1.13 7.00
C GLY A 12 -5.37 1.20 6.04
N GLY A 13 -5.35 2.18 5.13
CA GLY A 13 -4.22 2.40 4.22
C GLY A 13 -2.93 2.85 4.92
N ILE A 14 -3.03 3.60 6.02
CA ILE A 14 -1.88 4.00 6.83
C ILE A 14 -1.21 2.76 7.43
N ILE A 15 -1.99 1.86 8.02
CA ILE A 15 -1.50 0.69 8.76
C ILE A 15 -1.15 -0.49 7.84
N ALA A 16 -1.72 -0.56 6.65
CA ALA A 16 -1.57 -1.68 5.69
C ALA A 16 -0.11 -2.09 5.42
N ALA A 17 0.75 -1.17 4.99
CA ALA A 17 2.16 -1.49 4.72
C ALA A 17 2.94 -1.86 6.00
N PRO A 18 2.90 -1.05 7.09
CA PRO A 18 3.53 -1.44 8.35
C PRO A 18 3.12 -2.83 8.83
N LEU A 19 1.82 -3.13 8.83
CA LEU A 19 1.29 -4.43 9.23
C LEU A 19 1.88 -5.56 8.36
N PHE A 20 1.81 -5.40 7.04
CA PHE A 20 2.28 -6.42 6.11
C PHE A 20 3.74 -6.76 6.34
N PHE A 21 4.60 -5.73 6.36
CA PHE A 21 6.05 -5.92 6.43
C PHE A 21 6.51 -6.33 7.84
N THR A 22 5.84 -5.89 8.91
CA THR A 22 6.14 -6.39 10.26
C THR A 22 5.88 -7.89 10.35
N VAL A 23 4.72 -8.37 9.87
CA VAL A 23 4.39 -9.81 9.89
C VAL A 23 5.33 -10.58 8.96
N ALA A 24 5.53 -10.10 7.72
CA ALA A 24 6.38 -10.76 6.74
C ALA A 24 7.85 -10.86 7.21
N PHE A 25 8.41 -9.80 7.79
CA PHE A 25 9.78 -9.84 8.30
C PHE A 25 9.89 -10.71 9.56
N ALA A 26 8.92 -10.67 10.47
CA ALA A 26 8.90 -11.59 11.60
C ALA A 26 8.90 -13.05 11.14
N GLN A 27 8.10 -13.37 10.11
CA GLN A 27 8.13 -14.69 9.48
C GLN A 27 9.48 -14.98 8.79
N ALA A 28 10.04 -14.03 8.04
CA ALA A 28 11.33 -14.21 7.37
C ALA A 28 12.47 -14.56 8.34
N PHE A 29 12.44 -14.00 9.56
CA PHE A 29 13.41 -14.34 10.61
C PHE A 29 13.09 -15.64 11.34
N ALA A 30 11.81 -16.00 11.48
CA ALA A 30 11.38 -17.17 12.22
C ALA A 30 11.33 -18.46 11.39
N ARG A 31 11.26 -18.35 10.06
CA ARG A 31 11.05 -19.50 9.17
C ARG A 31 12.36 -20.12 8.73
N GLU A 32 12.57 -21.35 9.17
CA GLU A 32 13.71 -22.16 8.76
C GLU A 32 13.84 -22.24 7.22
N GLY A 33 15.06 -22.05 6.74
CA GLY A 33 15.40 -22.11 5.32
C GLY A 33 14.97 -20.90 4.50
N PHE A 34 14.29 -19.89 5.07
CA PHE A 34 13.95 -18.67 4.35
C PHE A 34 15.14 -17.70 4.33
N ASP A 35 15.62 -17.33 3.13
CA ASP A 35 16.63 -16.30 2.92
C ASP A 35 15.99 -15.14 2.13
N ILE A 36 15.76 -14.00 2.79
CA ILE A 36 15.15 -12.81 2.15
C ILE A 36 15.94 -12.29 0.94
N LYS A 37 17.22 -12.63 0.81
CA LYS A 37 18.03 -12.29 -0.37
C LYS A 37 17.55 -13.05 -1.60
N GLN A 38 17.22 -14.32 -1.44
CA GLN A 38 16.93 -15.25 -2.54
C GLN A 38 15.43 -15.47 -2.70
N HIS A 39 14.73 -15.68 -1.58
CA HIS A 39 13.33 -16.03 -1.54
C HIS A 39 12.44 -14.79 -1.50
N MET A 40 11.37 -14.84 -2.29
CA MET A 40 10.36 -13.79 -2.31
C MET A 40 9.48 -13.89 -1.07
N ILE A 41 9.08 -12.76 -0.49
CA ILE A 41 8.16 -12.71 0.67
C ILE A 41 6.87 -13.52 0.43
N SER A 42 6.36 -13.56 -0.80
CA SER A 42 5.19 -14.36 -1.16
C SER A 42 5.38 -15.85 -0.87
N GLN A 43 6.61 -16.37 -0.94
CA GLN A 43 6.90 -17.77 -0.64
C GLN A 43 6.66 -18.13 0.82
N LEU A 44 6.63 -17.17 1.75
CA LEU A 44 6.24 -17.42 3.16
C LEU A 44 4.80 -17.96 3.29
N ALA A 45 3.99 -17.87 2.23
CA ALA A 45 2.68 -18.50 2.10
C ALA A 45 2.72 -20.01 1.76
N THR A 46 3.89 -20.67 1.85
CA THR A 46 4.04 -22.12 1.62
C THR A 46 4.48 -22.85 2.91
N GLY A 47 4.24 -24.16 3.04
CA GLY A 47 4.63 -24.94 4.24
C GLY A 47 3.76 -24.69 5.49
N ASP A 48 4.21 -25.15 6.65
CA ASP A 48 3.36 -25.33 7.85
C ASP A 48 2.72 -24.05 8.42
N LEU A 49 3.37 -22.90 8.22
CA LEU A 49 2.88 -21.59 8.67
C LEU A 49 2.38 -20.70 7.53
N ALA A 50 2.10 -21.29 6.37
CA ALA A 50 1.58 -20.62 5.18
C ALA A 50 0.39 -19.69 5.47
N TRP A 51 -0.53 -20.16 6.31
CA TRP A 51 -1.78 -19.47 6.63
C TRP A 51 -1.56 -18.06 7.20
N ILE A 52 -0.45 -17.81 7.89
CA ILE A 52 -0.12 -16.49 8.45
C ILE A 52 0.09 -15.49 7.32
N GLN A 53 0.92 -15.84 6.33
CA GLN A 53 1.21 -14.94 5.22
C GLN A 53 0.00 -14.80 4.29
N ILE A 54 -0.78 -15.87 4.10
CA ILE A 54 -2.07 -15.82 3.38
C ILE A 54 -3.03 -14.83 4.04
N ALA A 55 -3.24 -14.95 5.36
CA ALA A 55 -4.09 -14.05 6.12
C ALA A 55 -3.58 -12.59 6.06
N ASN A 56 -2.26 -12.41 6.10
CA ASN A 56 -1.61 -11.11 5.97
C ASN A 56 -1.91 -10.47 4.60
N PHE A 57 -1.74 -11.20 3.49
CA PHE A 57 -2.10 -10.74 2.14
C PHE A 57 -3.57 -10.34 2.03
N VAL A 58 -4.49 -11.20 2.49
CA VAL A 58 -5.93 -10.95 2.40
C VAL A 58 -6.32 -9.74 3.25
N THR A 59 -5.83 -9.66 4.49
CA THR A 59 -6.13 -8.55 5.41
C THR A 59 -5.65 -7.23 4.83
N VAL A 60 -4.40 -7.17 4.38
CA VAL A 60 -3.79 -5.95 3.84
C VAL A 60 -4.44 -5.55 2.51
N GLY A 61 -4.80 -6.53 1.66
CA GLY A 61 -5.56 -6.29 0.44
C GLY A 61 -6.92 -5.63 0.72
N ILE A 62 -7.66 -6.13 1.71
CA ILE A 62 -8.92 -5.53 2.15
C ILE A 62 -8.71 -4.11 2.69
N LEU A 63 -7.67 -3.87 3.49
CA LEU A 63 -7.35 -2.54 3.99
C LEU A 63 -7.08 -1.54 2.85
N TYR A 64 -6.39 -1.95 1.78
CA TYR A 64 -6.18 -1.10 0.62
C TYR A 64 -7.47 -0.85 -0.18
N ILE A 65 -8.36 -1.83 -0.31
CA ILE A 65 -9.69 -1.63 -0.93
C ILE A 65 -10.51 -0.61 -0.12
N LEU A 66 -10.51 -0.72 1.22
CA LEU A 66 -11.17 0.24 2.10
C LEU A 66 -10.55 1.64 1.97
N CYS A 67 -9.22 1.72 1.95
CA CYS A 67 -8.50 2.97 1.74
C CYS A 67 -8.88 3.62 0.41
N ALA A 68 -8.93 2.86 -0.69
CA ALA A 68 -9.39 3.33 -1.98
C ALA A 68 -10.80 3.92 -1.93
N ALA A 69 -11.74 3.28 -1.22
CA ALA A 69 -13.08 3.83 -1.02
C ALA A 69 -13.05 5.18 -0.28
N GLY A 70 -12.18 5.33 0.72
CA GLY A 70 -11.95 6.59 1.42
C GLY A 70 -11.35 7.67 0.51
N MET A 71 -10.33 7.32 -0.28
CA MET A 71 -9.72 8.22 -1.26
C MET A 71 -10.73 8.71 -2.30
N ARG A 72 -11.59 7.82 -2.80
CA ARG A 72 -12.65 8.16 -3.77
C ARG A 72 -13.62 9.19 -3.22
N GLN A 73 -14.02 9.04 -1.95
CA GLN A 73 -14.92 9.98 -1.28
C GLN A 73 -14.30 11.38 -1.12
N LEU A 74 -12.99 11.46 -0.90
CA LEU A 74 -12.30 12.75 -0.72
C LEU A 74 -11.90 13.45 -2.01
N LEU A 75 -11.59 12.69 -3.07
CA LEU A 75 -10.97 13.25 -4.27
C LEU A 75 -11.94 13.52 -5.42
N SER A 76 -13.18 13.03 -5.37
CA SER A 76 -14.20 13.28 -6.40
C SER A 76 -14.76 14.71 -6.27
N PRO A 77 -14.81 15.55 -7.33
CA PRO A 77 -14.66 15.25 -8.77
C PRO A 77 -13.35 15.78 -9.41
N ALA A 78 -12.27 15.95 -8.64
CA ALA A 78 -11.02 16.53 -9.15
C ALA A 78 -10.17 15.54 -10.00
N HIS A 79 -9.28 16.08 -10.85
CA HIS A 79 -8.39 15.30 -11.74
C HIS A 79 -7.58 14.24 -10.97
N GLY A 80 -7.67 12.96 -11.34
CA GLY A 80 -7.03 11.85 -10.63
C GLY A 80 -7.84 11.27 -9.46
N GLY A 81 -8.94 11.91 -9.05
CA GLY A 81 -9.85 11.41 -8.01
C GLY A 81 -10.69 10.21 -8.42
N THR A 82 -10.66 9.84 -9.70
CA THR A 82 -11.32 8.64 -10.22
C THR A 82 -10.38 7.46 -10.42
N TRP A 83 -9.32 7.64 -11.20
CA TRP A 83 -8.41 6.54 -11.55
C TRP A 83 -7.48 6.15 -10.41
N GLY A 84 -6.98 7.11 -9.63
CA GLY A 84 -6.12 6.82 -8.47
C GLY A 84 -6.76 5.82 -7.50
N PRO A 85 -7.96 6.11 -6.96
CA PRO A 85 -8.67 5.17 -6.09
C PRO A 85 -8.99 3.82 -6.74
N ARG A 86 -9.38 3.79 -8.02
CA ARG A 86 -9.66 2.53 -8.72
C ARG A 86 -8.43 1.64 -8.81
N LEU A 87 -7.27 2.22 -9.14
CA LEU A 87 -6.01 1.48 -9.25
C LEU A 87 -5.51 0.97 -7.89
N ILE A 88 -5.70 1.75 -6.81
CA ILE A 88 -5.41 1.28 -5.45
C ILE A 88 -6.35 0.12 -5.04
N ALA A 89 -7.62 0.18 -5.44
CA ALA A 89 -8.55 -0.93 -5.22
C ALA A 89 -8.14 -2.19 -6.02
N THR A 90 -7.72 -2.03 -7.28
CA THR A 90 -7.19 -3.13 -8.10
C THR A 90 -5.94 -3.75 -7.48
N PHE A 91 -5.03 -2.92 -6.97
CA PHE A 91 -3.85 -3.37 -6.24
C PHE A 91 -4.25 -4.20 -5.00
N GLY A 92 -5.17 -3.70 -4.17
CA GLY A 92 -5.67 -4.43 -3.01
C GLY A 92 -6.37 -5.75 -3.38
N ALA A 93 -7.18 -5.76 -4.44
CA ALA A 93 -7.82 -6.98 -4.95
C ALA A 93 -6.80 -8.01 -5.46
N GLY A 94 -5.74 -7.56 -6.13
CA GLY A 94 -4.62 -8.41 -6.54
C GLY A 94 -3.89 -9.03 -5.35
N LEU A 95 -3.72 -8.30 -4.24
CA LEU A 95 -3.16 -8.87 -3.00
C LEU A 95 -4.08 -9.93 -2.38
N VAL A 96 -5.40 -9.70 -2.35
CA VAL A 96 -6.36 -10.72 -1.88
C VAL A 96 -6.25 -11.97 -2.75
N ALA A 97 -6.23 -11.80 -4.08
CA ALA A 97 -6.08 -12.92 -5.00
C ALA A 97 -4.73 -13.64 -4.82
N ALA A 98 -3.62 -12.93 -4.62
CA ALA A 98 -2.32 -13.53 -4.34
C ALA A 98 -2.26 -14.24 -2.97
N GLY A 99 -3.09 -13.85 -2.01
CA GLY A 99 -3.26 -14.61 -0.76
C GLY A 99 -4.04 -15.91 -0.97
N VAL A 100 -5.12 -15.86 -1.76
CA VAL A 100 -5.98 -17.03 -2.04
C VAL A 100 -5.30 -18.03 -2.97
N PHE A 101 -4.64 -17.56 -4.02
CA PHE A 101 -3.85 -18.37 -4.94
C PHE A 101 -2.41 -18.36 -4.44
N VAL A 102 -1.99 -19.46 -3.81
CA VAL A 102 -0.68 -19.56 -3.17
C VAL A 102 0.41 -19.83 -4.21
N THR A 103 1.59 -19.24 -4.02
CA THR A 103 2.76 -19.49 -4.86
C THR A 103 3.30 -20.91 -4.67
N ASP A 104 3.94 -21.46 -5.70
CA ASP A 104 4.62 -22.75 -5.59
C ASP A 104 5.93 -22.64 -4.80
N PRO A 105 6.36 -23.73 -4.14
CA PRO A 105 7.72 -23.90 -3.64
C PRO A 105 8.76 -23.74 -4.74
N ALA A 106 9.78 -22.94 -4.48
CA ALA A 106 10.82 -22.59 -5.45
C ALA A 106 12.12 -22.19 -4.74
N GLY A 107 13.26 -22.29 -5.45
CA GLY A 107 14.55 -21.86 -4.92
C GLY A 107 14.99 -22.61 -3.65
N GLY A 108 14.57 -23.87 -3.49
CA GLY A 108 14.87 -24.69 -2.31
C GLY A 108 14.04 -24.37 -1.06
N TYR A 109 13.01 -23.52 -1.18
CA TYR A 109 12.11 -23.18 -0.09
C TYR A 109 10.67 -23.62 -0.36
N PRO A 110 9.98 -24.24 0.62
CA PRO A 110 10.51 -24.66 1.94
C PRO A 110 11.55 -25.80 1.84
N PRO A 111 12.39 -26.01 2.87
CA PRO A 111 13.33 -27.13 2.90
C PRO A 111 12.65 -28.47 2.62
N ALA A 112 13.40 -29.40 2.00
CA ALA A 112 12.92 -30.72 1.59
C ALA A 112 11.77 -30.75 0.57
N THR A 113 11.34 -29.60 0.04
CA THR A 113 10.30 -29.54 -0.98
C THR A 113 10.89 -29.72 -2.37
N VAL A 114 10.44 -30.73 -3.11
CA VAL A 114 10.81 -30.93 -4.51
C VAL A 114 9.88 -30.06 -5.37
N SER A 115 10.43 -29.11 -6.13
CA SER A 115 9.59 -28.27 -7.01
C SER A 115 9.07 -29.11 -8.17
N GLY A 116 7.74 -29.27 -8.25
CA GLY A 116 7.07 -30.04 -9.29
C GLY A 116 6.79 -29.27 -10.59
N GLY A 117 7.38 -28.08 -10.74
CA GLY A 117 6.98 -27.12 -11.78
C GLY A 117 5.80 -26.24 -11.35
N PRO A 118 5.41 -25.25 -12.17
CA PRO A 118 4.37 -24.30 -11.82
C PRO A 118 2.98 -24.97 -11.78
N SER A 119 2.31 -24.88 -10.65
CA SER A 119 0.91 -25.27 -10.51
C SER A 119 -0.01 -24.17 -11.04
N TRP A 120 -1.28 -24.50 -11.24
CA TRP A 120 -2.26 -23.48 -11.62
C TRP A 120 -2.45 -22.42 -10.52
N HIS A 121 -2.27 -22.77 -9.24
CA HIS A 121 -2.31 -21.81 -8.13
C HIS A 121 -1.12 -20.86 -8.21
N GLY A 122 0.10 -21.36 -8.46
CA GLY A 122 1.28 -20.51 -8.62
C GLY A 122 1.20 -19.61 -9.85
N ILE A 123 0.64 -20.09 -10.96
CA ILE A 123 0.37 -19.25 -12.14
C ILE A 123 -0.64 -18.15 -11.79
N ALA A 124 -1.76 -18.50 -11.13
CA ALA A 124 -2.76 -17.52 -10.71
C ALA A 124 -2.20 -16.50 -9.71
N HIS A 125 -1.34 -16.94 -8.78
CA HIS A 125 -0.59 -16.07 -7.87
C HIS A 125 0.27 -15.07 -8.65
N GLY A 126 1.09 -15.56 -9.59
CA GLY A 126 1.97 -14.73 -10.41
C GLY A 126 1.21 -13.69 -11.22
N VAL A 127 0.09 -14.08 -11.84
CA VAL A 127 -0.78 -13.14 -12.57
C VAL A 127 -1.38 -12.10 -11.63
N ALA A 128 -1.89 -12.51 -10.46
CA ALA A 128 -2.44 -11.61 -9.46
C ALA A 128 -1.39 -10.59 -8.97
N ALA A 129 -0.18 -11.06 -8.67
CA ALA A 129 0.94 -10.22 -8.25
C ALA A 129 1.36 -9.23 -9.35
N MET A 130 1.41 -9.68 -10.61
CA MET A 130 1.73 -8.83 -11.76
C MET A 130 0.67 -7.73 -11.95
N VAL A 131 -0.61 -8.10 -11.94
CA VAL A 131 -1.72 -7.12 -12.06
C VAL A 131 -1.69 -6.13 -10.90
N ALA A 132 -1.43 -6.59 -9.67
CA ALA A 132 -1.29 -5.72 -8.51
C ALA A 132 -0.14 -4.73 -8.71
N GLY A 133 1.06 -5.21 -9.08
CA GLY A 133 2.23 -4.36 -9.27
C GLY A 133 2.03 -3.31 -10.36
N LEU A 134 1.50 -3.70 -11.52
CA LEU A 134 1.18 -2.76 -12.60
C LEU A 134 0.13 -1.73 -12.18
N ALA A 135 -0.89 -2.14 -11.42
CA ALA A 135 -1.89 -1.22 -10.88
C ALA A 135 -1.26 -0.21 -9.92
N LEU A 136 -0.30 -0.60 -9.08
CA LEU A 136 0.40 0.31 -8.18
C LEU A 136 1.30 1.29 -8.94
N VAL A 137 2.06 0.83 -9.95
CA VAL A 137 2.85 1.72 -10.83
C VAL A 137 1.94 2.76 -11.49
N ALA A 138 0.82 2.32 -12.06
CA ALA A 138 -0.15 3.21 -12.69
C ALA A 138 -0.79 4.17 -11.67
N ALA A 139 -1.09 3.71 -10.45
CA ALA A 139 -1.64 4.56 -9.39
C ALA A 139 -0.66 5.68 -9.03
N ILE A 140 0.62 5.33 -8.81
CA ILE A 140 1.68 6.29 -8.50
C ILE A 140 1.82 7.32 -9.63
N ALA A 141 1.81 6.88 -10.89
CA ALA A 141 1.87 7.78 -12.04
C ALA A 141 0.67 8.74 -12.11
N VAL A 142 -0.55 8.24 -11.88
CA VAL A 142 -1.78 9.07 -11.84
C VAL A 142 -1.71 10.12 -10.73
N PHE A 143 -1.24 9.75 -9.54
CA PHE A 143 -1.09 10.70 -8.44
C PHE A 143 0.07 11.68 -8.66
N ALA A 144 1.19 11.24 -9.22
CA ALA A 144 2.28 12.13 -9.62
C ALA A 144 1.81 13.18 -10.63
N TRP A 145 1.05 12.78 -11.65
CA TRP A 145 0.43 13.69 -12.61
C TRP A 145 -0.55 14.64 -11.93
N ARG A 146 -1.40 14.14 -11.03
CA ARG A 146 -2.29 14.99 -10.23
C ARG A 146 -1.50 16.05 -9.45
N PHE A 147 -0.44 15.67 -8.74
CA PHE A 147 0.37 16.63 -7.98
C PHE A 147 1.04 17.66 -8.88
N ALA A 148 1.49 17.26 -10.08
CA ALA A 148 2.02 18.19 -11.07
C ALA A 148 0.95 19.20 -11.53
N THR A 149 -0.29 18.75 -11.80
CA THR A 149 -1.40 19.63 -12.21
C THR A 149 -1.81 20.60 -11.09
N LEU A 150 -1.65 20.19 -9.83
CA LEU A 150 -1.89 21.02 -8.65
C LEU A 150 -0.68 21.92 -8.29
N LYS A 151 0.39 21.91 -9.10
CA LYS A 151 1.65 22.65 -8.88
C LYS A 151 2.39 22.26 -7.59
N GLU A 152 2.12 21.08 -7.05
CA GLU A 152 2.77 20.52 -5.86
C GLU A 152 4.05 19.76 -6.26
N LYS A 153 5.07 20.50 -6.74
CA LYS A 153 6.27 19.91 -7.36
C LYS A 153 6.97 18.86 -6.48
N GLY A 154 7.09 19.10 -5.17
CA GLY A 154 7.72 18.16 -4.25
C GLY A 154 7.01 16.80 -4.20
N TRP A 155 5.67 16.79 -4.16
CA TRP A 155 4.87 15.56 -4.15
C TRP A 155 4.88 14.84 -5.49
N ALA A 156 4.91 15.59 -6.59
CA ALA A 156 5.04 15.02 -7.93
C ALA A 156 6.39 14.29 -8.09
N ILE A 157 7.50 14.93 -7.73
CA ILE A 157 8.85 14.35 -7.80
C ILE A 157 8.97 13.16 -6.84
N PHE A 158 8.53 13.31 -5.59
CA PHE A 158 8.53 12.22 -4.62
C PHE A 158 7.80 10.99 -5.16
N SER A 159 6.59 11.16 -5.69
CA SER A 159 5.81 10.05 -6.25
C SER A 159 6.49 9.44 -7.48
N ALA A 160 7.05 10.26 -8.38
CA ALA A 160 7.75 9.76 -9.55
C ALA A 160 9.00 8.94 -9.19
N VAL A 161 9.79 9.39 -8.23
CA VAL A 161 10.97 8.66 -7.72
C VAL A 161 10.54 7.33 -7.10
N ILE A 162 9.50 7.33 -6.26
CA ILE A 162 8.99 6.09 -5.66
C ILE A 162 8.49 5.12 -6.74
N GLY A 163 7.75 5.60 -7.73
CA GLY A 163 7.28 4.77 -8.84
C GLY A 163 8.43 4.16 -9.63
N MET A 164 9.48 4.95 -9.88
CA MET A 164 10.69 4.48 -10.57
C MET A 164 11.45 3.43 -9.74
N VAL A 165 11.63 3.67 -8.43
CA VAL A 165 12.28 2.69 -7.54
C VAL A 165 11.45 1.41 -7.45
N TYR A 166 10.13 1.52 -7.25
CA TYR A 166 9.24 0.36 -7.18
C TYR A 166 9.28 -0.48 -8.46
N PHE A 167 9.32 0.17 -9.62
CA PHE A 167 9.36 -0.51 -10.91
C PHE A 167 10.73 -1.09 -11.24
N ALA A 168 11.82 -0.33 -11.07
CA ALA A 168 13.12 -0.69 -11.62
C ALA A 168 13.95 -1.59 -10.67
N LEU A 169 13.84 -1.40 -9.35
CA LEU A 169 14.69 -2.08 -8.38
C LEU A 169 14.61 -3.62 -8.44
N PRO A 170 13.45 -4.26 -8.67
CA PRO A 170 13.38 -5.73 -8.81
C PRO A 170 14.23 -6.29 -9.97
N PHE A 171 14.61 -5.47 -10.95
CA PHE A 171 15.35 -5.89 -12.14
C PHE A 171 16.85 -5.62 -12.05
N THR A 172 17.35 -5.05 -10.94
CA THR A 172 18.77 -4.67 -10.84
C THR A 172 19.71 -5.82 -10.54
N ASN A 173 19.19 -6.93 -10.01
CA ASN A 173 20.00 -8.11 -9.67
C ASN A 173 19.12 -9.37 -9.67
N SER A 174 19.29 -10.22 -10.68
CA SER A 174 18.56 -11.49 -10.80
C SER A 174 18.91 -12.50 -9.72
N ASP A 175 20.13 -12.45 -9.18
CA ASP A 175 20.65 -13.42 -8.21
C ASP A 175 20.13 -13.13 -6.79
N LEU A 176 19.62 -11.91 -6.57
CA LEU A 176 19.01 -11.47 -5.31
C LEU A 176 17.51 -11.22 -5.45
N GLY A 177 16.79 -11.97 -6.30
CA GLY A 177 15.40 -11.66 -6.66
C GLY A 177 14.44 -11.35 -5.49
N GLY A 178 14.69 -11.89 -4.29
CA GLY A 178 13.92 -11.62 -3.07
C GLY A 178 14.10 -10.20 -2.50
N LEU A 179 15.33 -9.74 -2.30
CA LEU A 179 15.62 -8.54 -1.50
C LEU A 179 15.26 -7.24 -2.26
N PRO A 180 15.79 -6.97 -3.47
CA PRO A 180 15.34 -5.87 -4.31
C PRO A 180 13.81 -5.78 -4.44
N LEU A 181 13.10 -6.90 -4.62
CA LEU A 181 11.63 -6.87 -4.67
C LEU A 181 10.99 -6.52 -3.32
N ALA A 182 11.52 -7.02 -2.21
CA ALA A 182 11.05 -6.69 -0.87
C ALA A 182 11.22 -5.19 -0.56
N VAL A 183 12.39 -4.62 -0.89
CA VAL A 183 12.69 -3.19 -0.71
C VAL A 183 11.80 -2.34 -1.61
N ALA A 184 11.68 -2.71 -2.90
CA ALA A 184 10.79 -2.03 -3.84
C ALA A 184 9.36 -1.99 -3.28
N SER A 185 8.85 -3.15 -2.87
CA SER A 185 7.50 -3.29 -2.32
C SER A 185 7.31 -2.46 -1.05
N LEU A 186 8.27 -2.47 -0.12
CA LEU A 186 8.21 -1.66 1.11
C LEU A 186 8.07 -0.17 0.79
N VAL A 187 8.87 0.31 -0.16
CA VAL A 187 8.88 1.71 -0.59
C VAL A 187 7.56 2.09 -1.31
N GLY A 188 7.11 1.26 -2.26
CA GLY A 188 5.87 1.50 -3.02
C GLY A 188 4.62 1.43 -2.15
N TRP A 189 4.54 0.46 -1.24
CA TRP A 189 3.39 0.27 -0.36
C TRP A 189 3.39 1.32 0.75
N GLY A 190 4.56 1.68 1.26
CA GLY A 190 4.75 2.78 2.21
C GLY A 190 4.34 4.13 1.64
N TRP A 191 4.50 4.36 0.34
CA TRP A 191 3.96 5.56 -0.33
C TRP A 191 2.43 5.63 -0.24
N ILE A 192 1.71 4.50 -0.30
CA ILE A 192 0.25 4.49 -0.09
C ILE A 192 -0.08 4.93 1.34
N SER A 193 0.66 4.43 2.34
CA SER A 193 0.50 4.83 3.75
C SER A 193 0.74 6.33 3.95
N ILE A 194 1.78 6.88 3.33
CA ILE A 194 2.10 8.32 3.37
C ILE A 194 0.99 9.14 2.69
N LEU A 195 0.52 8.69 1.52
CA LEU A 195 -0.57 9.34 0.80
C LEU A 195 -1.87 9.34 1.62
N ALA A 196 -2.23 8.21 2.22
CA ALA A 196 -3.42 8.09 3.08
C ALA A 196 -3.32 9.00 4.32
N THR A 197 -2.12 9.10 4.92
CA THR A 197 -1.82 10.00 6.04
C THR A 197 -2.05 11.45 5.63
N ARG A 198 -1.48 11.88 4.50
CA ARG A 198 -1.67 13.22 3.95
C ARG A 198 -3.14 13.56 3.73
N LEU A 199 -3.89 12.66 3.08
CA LEU A 199 -5.32 12.86 2.81
C LEU A 199 -6.14 12.98 4.09
N THR A 200 -5.76 12.25 5.15
CA THR A 200 -6.39 12.35 6.47
C THR A 200 -6.17 13.72 7.08
N PHE A 201 -4.95 14.27 7.03
CA PHE A 201 -4.65 15.60 7.55
C PHE A 201 -5.32 16.71 6.74
N GLN A 202 -5.33 16.63 5.40
CA GLN A 202 -6.00 17.61 4.54
C GLN A 202 -7.50 17.66 4.79
N HIS A 203 -8.14 16.50 4.97
CA HIS A 203 -9.55 16.43 5.33
C HIS A 203 -9.84 17.05 6.70
N GLY A 204 -8.90 16.93 7.65
CA GLY A 204 -8.98 17.60 8.96
C GLY A 204 -8.87 19.12 8.88
N ALA A 205 -7.94 19.64 8.05
CA ALA A 205 -7.68 21.06 7.90
C ALA A 205 -8.81 21.81 7.17
N ILE A 206 -9.34 21.25 6.08
CA ILE A 206 -10.50 21.85 5.35
C ILE A 206 -11.73 21.96 6.27
N GLN A 207 -11.82 21.12 7.31
CA GLN A 207 -12.93 21.10 8.26
C GLN A 207 -12.74 22.01 9.47
N GLN A 208 -11.60 22.67 9.65
CA GLN A 208 -11.41 23.70 10.69
C GLN A 208 -10.94 25.04 10.10
N PRO A 209 -11.75 25.76 9.30
CA PRO A 209 -11.31 27.02 8.70
C PRO A 209 -11.21 28.16 9.71
N ASN A 210 -11.88 28.08 10.87
CA ASN A 210 -11.92 29.16 11.86
C ASN A 210 -12.11 28.62 13.29
N ARG A 211 -11.05 28.61 14.07
CA ARG A 211 -11.11 28.85 15.52
C ARG A 211 -10.35 30.15 15.79
N HIS A 212 -10.94 31.29 15.45
CA HIS A 212 -10.44 32.55 16.01
C HIS A 212 -10.80 32.62 17.50
N PRO A 213 -9.91 33.16 18.36
CA PRO A 213 -10.28 33.49 19.72
C PRO A 213 -11.37 34.56 19.65
N SER A 214 -12.50 34.33 20.31
CA SER A 214 -13.51 35.34 20.56
C SER A 214 -12.84 36.59 21.11
N THR A 215 -12.85 37.67 20.33
CA THR A 215 -12.47 39.01 20.78
C THR A 215 -13.31 39.32 22.02
N PRO A 216 -12.72 39.72 23.17
CA PRO A 216 -13.52 40.14 24.31
C PRO A 216 -14.34 41.37 23.91
N ALA A 217 -15.64 41.35 24.24
CA ALA A 217 -16.53 42.48 24.02
C ALA A 217 -15.96 43.77 24.65
N PRO A 218 -16.11 44.94 24.01
CA PRO A 218 -15.66 46.19 24.62
C PRO A 218 -16.47 46.45 25.88
N MET A 219 -15.77 46.63 27.01
CA MET A 219 -16.37 47.15 28.23
C MET A 219 -16.94 48.53 27.95
N VAL A 220 -18.27 48.63 28.06
CA VAL A 220 -18.98 49.91 28.12
C VAL A 220 -18.47 50.65 29.36
N SER A 221 -17.77 51.76 29.14
CA SER A 221 -17.48 52.74 30.18
C SER A 221 -18.77 53.47 30.54
N SER A 222 -19.36 53.14 31.68
CA SER A 222 -20.39 53.99 32.29
C SER A 222 -19.73 55.22 32.90
N HIS A 223 -20.09 56.39 32.39
CA HIS A 223 -19.89 57.66 33.08
C HIS A 223 -20.62 57.64 34.43
N GLY A 224 -19.90 58.09 35.46
CA GLY A 224 -20.37 58.37 36.83
C GLY A 224 -19.24 59.05 37.59
#